data_AF-B3U218-F1
#
_entry.id   AF-B3U218-F1
#
_cell.length_a   1.000
_cell.length_b   1.000
_cell.length_c   1.000
_cell.angle_alpha   90.00
_cell.angle_beta   90.00
_cell.angle_gamma   90.00
#
_symmetry.space_group_name_H-M   'P 1'
#
loop_
_entity.id
_entity.type
_entity.pdbx_description
1 polymer ?
#
loop_
_entity_poly.entity_id
_entity_poly.type
_entity_poly.pdbx_seq_one_letter_code
_entity_poly.pdbx_strand_id
1 'polypeptide(L)' 'TATKFIAKIAGREITVRDANRFHHFADGV' A
#
# COMPACT_ATOMS: atom_id res chain seq x y z
N THR A 1 4.31 7.48 -0.51
CA THR A 1 4.45 7.46 0.96
C THR A 1 5.44 6.41 1.39
N ALA A 2 6.21 6.67 2.46
CA ALA A 2 7.18 5.73 3.03
C ALA A 2 6.60 4.31 3.21
N THR A 3 5.36 4.18 3.67
CA THR A 3 4.67 2.89 3.84
C THR A 3 4.55 2.08 2.54
N LYS A 4 4.19 2.71 1.42
CA LYS A 4 4.15 2.04 0.10
C LYS A 4 5.54 1.59 -0.36
N PHE A 5 6.54 2.44 -0.15
CA PHE A 5 7.93 2.12 -0.51
C PHE A 5 8.46 0.93 0.31
N ILE A 6 8.19 0.92 1.62
CA ILE A 6 8.55 -0.17 2.52
C ILE A 6 7.82 -1.46 2.14
N ALA A 7 6.52 -1.37 1.83
CA ALA A 7 5.73 -2.52 1.38
C ALA A 7 6.31 -3.16 0.10
N LYS A 8 6.72 -2.32 -0.86
CA LYS A 8 7.35 -2.77 -2.11
C LYS A 8 8.67 -3.50 -1.88
N ILE A 9 9.57 -2.96 -1.06
CA ILE A 9 10.86 -3.63 -0.76
C ILE A 9 10.69 -4.88 0.10
N ALA A 10 9.62 -4.95 0.90
CA ALA A 10 9.30 -6.11 1.74
C ALA A 10 8.49 -7.18 0.99
N GLY A 11 8.05 -6.93 -0.26
CA GLY A 11 7.22 -7.85 -1.04
C GLY A 11 5.85 -8.12 -0.40
N ARG A 12 5.27 -7.12 0.27
CA ARG A 12 4.00 -7.24 1.01
C ARG A 12 2.91 -6.43 0.34
N GLU A 13 1.75 -7.04 0.14
CA GLU A 13 0.55 -6.32 -0.27
C GLU A 13 0.04 -5.46 0.88
N ILE A 14 -0.44 -4.26 0.57
CA ILE A 14 -0.99 -3.33 1.56
C ILE A 14 -2.32 -2.76 1.09
N THR A 15 -3.23 -2.55 2.03
CA THR A 15 -4.48 -1.82 1.79
C THR A 15 -4.42 -0.50 2.55
N VAL A 16 -4.61 0.61 1.85
CA VAL A 16 -4.62 1.96 2.41
C VAL A 16 -6.03 2.50 2.37
N ARG A 17 -6.53 3.02 3.50
CA ARG A 17 -7.84 3.67 3.58
C ARG A 17 -7.67 5.18 3.64
N ASP A 18 -8.47 5.90 2.85
CA ASP A 18 -8.78 7.31 3.08
C ASP A 18 -10.24 7.46 3.56
N ALA A 19 -10.67 8.70 3.82
CA ALA A 19 -11.95 9.02 4.43
C ALA A 19 -13.14 8.26 3.81
N ASN A 20 -13.12 8.01 2.49
CA ASN A 20 -14.25 7.39 1.80
C ASN A 20 -13.90 6.12 1.01
N ARG A 21 -12.63 5.71 0.93
CA ARG A 21 -12.22 4.61 0.04
C ARG A 21 -11.06 3.78 0.59
N PHE A 22 -11.07 2.50 0.22
CA PHE A 22 -9.92 1.61 0.36
C PHE A 22 -9.21 1.48 -0.99
N HIS A 23 -7.89 1.53 -0.96
CA HIS A 23 -7.01 1.30 -2.09
C HIS A 23 -6.19 0.06 -1.79
N HIS A 24 -6.37 -0.97 -2.61
CA HIS A 24 -5.60 -2.19 -2.52
C HIS A 24 -4.40 -2.09 -3.45
N PHE A 25 -3.21 -2.35 -2.91
CA PHE A 25 -1.96 -2.24 -3.65
C PHE A 25 -1.23 -3.58 -3.58
N ALA A 26 -1.45 -4.39 -4.62
CA ALA A 26 -0.56 -5.50 -4.97
C ALA A 26 0.73 -4.88 -5.54
N ASP A 27 1.90 -5.33 -5.09
CA ASP A 27 3.23 -4.87 -5.53
C ASP A 27 3.61 -3.41 -5.18
N GLY A 28 2.83 -2.74 -4.31
CA GLY A 28 3.20 -1.47 -3.70
C GLY A 28 2.98 -0.21 -4.56
N VAL A 29 2.15 -0.26 -5.61
CA VAL A 29 1.83 0.90 -6.48
C VAL A 29 0.39 1.36 -6.34
#